data_AF-A0A5E4AKH7-F1
#
_entry.id   AF-A0A5E4AKH7-F1
#
_cell.length_a   1.000
_cell.length_b   1.000
_cell.length_c   1.000
_cell.angle_alpha   90.00
_cell.angle_beta   90.00
_cell.angle_gamma   90.00
#
_symmetry.space_group_name_H-M   'P 1'
#
loop_
_entity.id
_entity.type
_entity.pdbx_description
1 polymer ?
#
loop_
_entity_poly.entity_id
_entity_poly.type
_entity_poly.pdbx_seq_one_letter_code
_entity_poly.pdbx_strand_id
1 'polypeptide(L)'
;MCFVICRKPHTPSDLLAQFRYPSDPFTVETARAGEIFEHTLQLIRDRVKQGLTVDLEGREFRYNDLVSPRYLGLIANLSGCTAHRRLPNCSDLCFHQKYRTHDGTCNNLQHPTWGASLTALVRVLQPAYENGFNSPRGAGRHNGDGRSPLPLPRLVSTVLAGTAAVTPDHRYTHMLMQWGQFLDHDLDHTVPALSTARFSDGQPCSSACTNDPPCFPIAIPPEDPRGAQAPCMFFTRSSPVCGSGTTSLMMNSVYAREQINQLTAYIDASNVYGSSEQESQVLRALSAPKGLLRTGLPWSSSGKHLLPFSSGPPTECTRGERDSHSSPCFLAGDHRANEQLALTAMHTLWFREHNRVATELSALNPHWDGDTLYQEARKIVGAELQHITYSHWLPKILGDPGMKMLREYQGYDPNVNAGIINSFATAAFRFGHTLINPILYRLNDTFGEIPEGHLPLHKAFFSPSRILEEGGIDPLLRGLFGVATKLRVPSQLLNLELTEKLFSTAHSVALDLAATNIQRGRDHGIPPYVDYRVFCNLTSVENFEDLQNEIKDLEIIQKLKK
;
A
#
# COMPACT_ATOMS: atom_id res chain seq x y z
N MET A 1 -6.54 33.40 -0.68
CA MET A 1 -5.33 32.72 -0.16
C MET A 1 -4.97 31.63 -1.16
N CYS A 2 -4.56 32.06 -2.35
CA CYS A 2 -4.20 31.20 -3.49
C CYS A 2 -2.71 31.39 -3.73
N PHE A 3 -1.85 30.57 -3.13
CA PHE A 3 -0.41 30.60 -3.43
C PHE A 3 0.23 29.24 -3.15
N VAL A 4 -0.23 28.20 -3.86
CA VAL A 4 0.63 27.06 -4.24
C VAL A 4 0.20 26.63 -5.64
N ILE A 5 0.32 27.56 -6.60
CA ILE A 5 0.22 27.25 -8.03
C ILE A 5 1.61 26.78 -8.47
N CYS A 6 1.67 25.62 -9.12
CA CYS A 6 2.72 25.15 -10.05
C CYS A 6 4.08 25.85 -9.93
N ARG A 7 4.89 25.49 -8.93
CA ARG A 7 6.34 25.62 -9.13
C ARG A 7 6.78 24.43 -9.97
N LYS A 8 7.46 24.71 -11.10
CA LYS A 8 8.21 23.68 -11.82
C LYS A 8 9.06 22.93 -10.79
N PRO A 9 9.07 21.59 -10.80
CA PRO A 9 9.86 20.85 -9.83
C PRO A 9 11.32 21.31 -9.92
N HIS A 10 11.85 21.77 -8.78
CA HIS A 10 13.16 22.41 -8.72
C HIS A 10 14.27 21.40 -8.44
N THR A 11 13.91 20.23 -7.92
CA THR A 11 14.85 19.12 -7.69
C THR A 11 14.38 17.84 -8.39
N PRO A 12 15.30 16.91 -8.72
CA PRO A 12 14.94 15.57 -9.17
C PRO A 12 14.04 14.80 -8.20
N SER A 13 14.05 15.13 -6.90
CA SER A 13 13.16 14.53 -5.90
C SER A 13 11.73 15.05 -6.01
N ASP A 14 11.52 16.31 -6.37
CA ASP A 14 10.19 16.91 -6.56
C ASP A 14 9.50 16.35 -7.81
N LEU A 15 10.27 16.02 -8.85
CA LEU A 15 9.77 15.31 -10.04
C LEU A 15 9.31 13.89 -9.68
N LEU A 16 10.04 13.18 -8.81
CA LEU A 16 9.73 11.79 -8.45
C LEU A 16 8.59 11.66 -7.45
N ALA A 17 8.45 12.64 -6.55
CA ALA A 17 7.26 12.76 -5.72
C ALA A 17 6.00 12.67 -6.57
N GLN A 18 5.96 13.35 -7.73
CA GLN A 18 4.81 13.35 -8.65
C GLN A 18 4.40 11.96 -9.17
N PHE A 19 5.27 10.94 -9.09
CA PHE A 19 5.02 9.58 -9.58
C PHE A 19 4.75 8.53 -8.50
N ARG A 20 5.03 8.86 -7.23
CA ARG A 20 4.44 8.13 -6.10
C ARG A 20 2.98 8.43 -5.91
N TYR A 21 2.48 9.45 -6.61
CA TYR A 21 1.10 9.86 -6.57
C TYR A 21 0.30 9.19 -7.68
N PRO A 22 -0.97 8.88 -7.39
CA PRO A 22 -1.93 8.44 -8.39
C PRO A 22 -1.86 9.32 -9.64
N SER A 23 -1.75 8.72 -10.82
CA SER A 23 -1.92 9.43 -12.09
C SER A 23 -3.39 9.77 -12.35
N ASP A 24 -4.30 9.09 -11.65
CA ASP A 24 -5.74 9.34 -11.66
C ASP A 24 -6.07 10.72 -11.03
N PRO A 25 -6.59 11.68 -11.82
CA PRO A 25 -6.93 13.01 -11.32
C PRO A 25 -7.95 12.97 -10.18
N PHE A 26 -8.88 12.02 -10.21
CA PHE A 26 -9.93 11.90 -9.19
C PHE A 26 -9.36 11.51 -7.82
N THR A 27 -8.38 10.60 -7.79
CA THR A 27 -7.64 10.27 -6.57
C THR A 27 -6.89 11.49 -6.03
N VAL A 28 -6.20 12.24 -6.90
CA VAL A 28 -5.47 13.46 -6.51
C VAL A 28 -6.41 14.52 -5.93
N GLU A 29 -7.56 14.75 -6.56
CA GLU A 29 -8.55 15.71 -6.05
C GLU A 29 -9.12 15.28 -4.70
N THR A 30 -9.43 13.99 -4.54
CA THR A 30 -9.97 13.43 -3.29
C THR A 30 -8.96 13.55 -2.14
N ALA A 31 -7.70 13.16 -2.37
CA ALA A 31 -6.64 13.27 -1.37
C ALA A 31 -6.35 14.74 -1.01
N ARG A 32 -6.32 15.64 -2.01
CA ARG A 32 -6.12 17.09 -1.78
C ARG A 32 -7.23 17.68 -0.92
N ALA A 33 -8.48 17.34 -1.21
CA ALA A 33 -9.61 17.82 -0.44
C ALA A 33 -9.50 17.42 1.04
N GLY A 34 -9.17 16.15 1.30
CA GLY A 34 -8.94 15.63 2.66
C GLY A 34 -7.83 16.37 3.39
N GLU A 35 -6.69 16.62 2.72
CA GLU A 35 -5.56 17.36 3.30
C GLU A 35 -5.93 18.80 3.66
N ILE A 36 -6.60 19.53 2.76
CA ILE A 36 -7.03 20.91 3.01
C ILE A 36 -8.01 20.95 4.19
N PHE A 37 -8.97 20.03 4.23
CA PHE A 37 -9.97 19.94 5.30
C PHE A 37 -9.31 19.72 6.67
N GLU A 38 -8.47 18.69 6.79
CA GLU A 38 -7.83 18.37 8.07
C GLU A 38 -6.85 19.47 8.51
N HIS A 39 -6.05 20.02 7.58
CA HIS A 39 -5.12 21.09 7.90
C HIS A 39 -5.85 22.37 8.35
N THR A 40 -7.02 22.66 7.78
CA THR A 40 -7.85 23.79 8.23
C THR A 40 -8.31 23.61 9.69
N LEU A 41 -8.77 22.41 10.06
CA LEU A 41 -9.16 22.10 11.45
C LEU A 41 -7.98 22.21 12.41
N GLN A 42 -6.80 21.78 11.97
CA GLN A 42 -5.56 21.90 12.72
C GLN A 42 -5.19 23.37 12.97
N LEU A 43 -5.24 24.22 11.94
CA LEU A 43 -4.95 25.65 12.05
C LEU A 43 -5.94 26.38 12.97
N ILE A 44 -7.23 26.03 12.92
CA ILE A 44 -8.25 26.58 13.83
C ILE A 44 -7.88 26.26 15.28
N ARG A 45 -7.57 25.00 15.57
CA ARG A 45 -7.16 24.58 16.91
C ARG A 45 -5.93 25.33 17.39
N ASP A 46 -4.88 25.38 16.57
CA ASP A 46 -3.61 26.00 16.96
C ASP A 46 -3.80 27.50 17.20
N ARG A 47 -4.73 28.15 16.48
CA ARG A 47 -5.11 29.55 16.69
C ARG A 47 -5.94 29.78 17.96
N VAL A 48 -6.82 28.84 18.33
CA VAL A 48 -7.55 28.89 19.61
C VAL A 48 -6.58 28.70 20.78
N LYS A 49 -5.63 27.77 20.68
CA LYS A 49 -4.56 27.58 21.69
C LYS A 49 -3.69 28.81 21.88
N GLN A 50 -3.53 29.66 20.88
CA GLN A 50 -2.76 30.91 20.94
C GLN A 50 -3.53 32.10 21.56
N GLY A 51 -4.73 31.87 22.13
CA GLY A 51 -5.40 32.86 22.98
C GLY A 51 -6.46 33.73 22.29
N LEU A 52 -6.98 33.33 21.13
CA LEU A 52 -8.13 34.00 20.51
C LEU A 52 -9.45 33.56 21.20
N THR A 53 -9.90 34.40 22.13
CA THR A 53 -11.26 34.50 22.73
C THR A 53 -11.96 33.18 23.07
N VAL A 54 -11.37 32.37 23.95
CA VAL A 54 -12.15 31.54 24.86
C VAL A 54 -11.38 31.48 26.19
N ASP A 55 -12.01 31.92 27.28
CA ASP A 55 -11.49 31.69 28.63
C ASP A 55 -11.66 30.19 28.93
N LEU A 56 -10.55 29.46 28.90
CA LEU A 56 -10.52 28.01 29.03
C LEU A 56 -9.93 27.66 30.39
N GLU A 57 -10.73 27.79 31.46
CA GLU A 57 -10.43 27.45 32.87
C GLU A 57 -9.88 25.99 33.05
N GLY A 58 -8.72 25.67 32.49
CA GLY A 58 -8.06 24.37 32.57
C GLY A 58 -8.78 23.19 31.91
N ARG A 59 -9.84 23.38 31.12
CA ARG A 59 -10.59 22.28 30.47
C ARG A 59 -9.98 21.92 29.10
N GLU A 60 -9.64 20.64 28.89
CA GLU A 60 -9.34 20.11 27.56
C GLU A 60 -10.59 20.21 26.67
N PHE A 61 -10.48 20.92 25.54
CA PHE A 61 -11.56 20.99 24.54
C PHE A 61 -11.49 19.79 23.59
N ARG A 62 -12.65 19.30 23.14
CA ARG A 62 -12.73 18.34 22.03
C ARG A 62 -12.81 19.11 20.71
N TYR A 63 -12.37 18.51 19.60
CA TYR A 63 -12.47 19.14 18.27
C TYR A 63 -13.91 19.56 17.91
N ASN A 64 -14.92 18.82 18.40
CA ASN A 64 -16.33 19.15 18.23
C ASN A 64 -16.76 20.44 18.93
N ASP A 65 -16.00 20.91 19.91
CA ASP A 65 -16.30 22.13 20.65
C ASP A 65 -15.72 23.37 19.94
N LEU A 66 -14.78 23.18 19.00
CA LEU A 66 -14.07 24.26 18.31
C LEU A 66 -14.81 24.80 17.08
N VAL A 67 -15.56 23.95 16.38
CA VAL A 67 -16.16 24.30 15.09
C VAL A 67 -17.60 23.80 15.06
N SER A 68 -18.56 24.73 14.95
CA SER A 68 -19.97 24.36 14.85
C SER A 68 -20.26 23.60 13.54
N PRO A 69 -21.31 22.77 13.48
CA PRO A 69 -21.69 22.03 12.26
C PRO A 69 -21.81 22.91 11.01
N ARG A 70 -22.29 24.16 11.17
CA ARG A 70 -22.38 25.13 10.06
C ARG A 70 -21.00 25.49 9.49
N TYR A 71 -20.02 25.75 10.36
CA TYR A 71 -18.67 26.08 9.90
C TYR A 71 -17.93 24.83 9.39
N LEU A 72 -18.20 23.65 9.95
CA LEU A 72 -17.71 22.37 9.39
C LEU A 72 -18.20 22.17 7.96
N GLY A 73 -19.48 22.40 7.68
CA GLY A 73 -20.03 22.35 6.34
C GLY A 73 -19.40 23.37 5.38
N LEU A 74 -19.09 24.58 5.86
CA LEU A 74 -18.38 25.59 5.06
C LEU A 74 -16.95 25.16 4.73
N ILE A 75 -16.20 24.63 5.70
CA ILE A 75 -14.84 24.12 5.50
C ILE A 75 -14.87 22.95 4.52
N ALA A 76 -15.83 22.02 4.67
CA ALA A 76 -16.02 20.92 3.74
C ALA A 76 -16.26 21.41 2.31
N ASN A 77 -17.08 22.45 2.12
CA ASN A 77 -17.35 23.02 0.80
C ASN A 77 -16.13 23.68 0.18
N LEU A 78 -15.41 24.50 0.94
CA LEU A 78 -14.24 25.21 0.45
C LEU A 78 -13.05 24.30 0.18
N SER A 79 -12.94 23.19 0.90
CA SER A 79 -11.89 22.18 0.69
C SER A 79 -12.17 21.23 -0.48
N GLY A 80 -13.41 21.15 -0.96
CA GLY A 80 -13.84 20.12 -1.91
C GLY A 80 -14.29 18.82 -1.24
N CYS A 81 -14.29 18.75 0.08
CA CYS A 81 -14.87 17.65 0.86
C CYS A 81 -16.41 17.65 0.89
N THR A 82 -17.09 18.52 0.12
CA THR A 82 -18.55 18.48 -0.10
C THR A 82 -19.01 17.27 -0.90
N ALA A 83 -18.08 16.55 -1.52
CA ALA A 83 -18.34 15.26 -2.12
C ALA A 83 -18.54 14.19 -1.01
N HIS A 84 -19.69 14.21 -0.34
CA HIS A 84 -20.33 12.92 -0.10
C HIS A 84 -20.40 12.27 -1.49
N ARG A 85 -19.70 11.14 -1.66
CA ARG A 85 -19.64 10.42 -2.95
C ARG A 85 -21.00 10.50 -3.59
N ARG A 86 -21.07 11.02 -4.83
CA ARG A 86 -22.27 10.87 -5.64
C ARG A 86 -22.69 9.41 -5.51
N LEU A 87 -23.90 9.16 -5.02
CA LEU A 87 -24.39 7.80 -4.88
C LEU A 87 -24.23 7.12 -6.24
N PRO A 88 -23.46 6.02 -6.33
CA PRO A 88 -23.26 5.33 -7.59
C PRO A 88 -24.61 4.96 -8.18
N ASN A 89 -24.81 5.23 -9.47
CA ASN A 89 -26.03 4.82 -10.14
C ASN A 89 -25.96 3.34 -10.50
N CYS A 90 -26.58 2.49 -9.68
CA CYS A 90 -26.63 1.05 -9.90
C CYS A 90 -27.88 0.59 -10.68
N SER A 91 -28.53 1.48 -11.45
CA SER A 91 -29.77 1.17 -12.15
C SER A 91 -29.62 0.18 -13.30
N ASP A 92 -28.43 0.04 -13.88
CA ASP A 92 -28.15 -0.91 -14.95
C ASP A 92 -27.93 -2.32 -14.38
N LEU A 93 -29.04 -2.95 -13.98
CA LEU A 93 -29.00 -4.31 -13.45
C LEU A 93 -28.52 -5.34 -14.48
N CYS A 94 -28.69 -5.08 -15.78
CA CYS A 94 -28.19 -5.97 -16.82
C CYS A 94 -26.66 -6.05 -16.82
N PHE A 95 -25.99 -4.93 -16.60
CA PHE A 95 -24.54 -4.87 -16.42
C PHE A 95 -24.13 -5.44 -15.06
N HIS A 96 -24.69 -4.93 -13.96
CA HIS A 96 -24.23 -5.27 -12.60
C HIS A 96 -24.48 -6.73 -12.20
N GLN A 97 -25.42 -7.42 -12.83
CA GLN A 97 -25.61 -8.87 -12.65
C GLN A 97 -24.56 -9.71 -13.38
N LYS A 98 -23.89 -9.15 -14.40
CA LYS A 98 -22.94 -9.88 -15.26
C LYS A 98 -21.49 -9.54 -14.97
N TYR A 99 -21.20 -8.27 -14.76
CA TYR A 99 -19.86 -7.71 -14.70
C TYR A 99 -19.68 -6.77 -13.51
N ARG A 100 -18.42 -6.65 -13.08
CA ARG A 100 -18.01 -5.73 -12.01
C ARG A 100 -17.68 -4.37 -12.63
N THR A 101 -17.95 -3.28 -11.94
CA THR A 101 -17.32 -1.99 -12.29
C THR A 101 -15.82 -2.06 -11.97
N HIS A 102 -15.03 -1.15 -12.53
CA HIS A 102 -13.58 -1.09 -12.26
C HIS A 102 -13.23 -0.47 -10.92
N ASP A 103 -14.11 0.36 -10.37
CA ASP A 103 -13.96 0.97 -9.05
C ASP A 103 -14.61 0.16 -7.93
N GLY A 104 -15.16 -1.03 -8.23
CA GLY A 104 -15.82 -1.91 -7.26
C GLY A 104 -17.19 -1.41 -6.76
N THR A 105 -17.71 -0.28 -7.25
CA THR A 105 -19.07 0.17 -6.91
C THR A 105 -20.15 -0.79 -7.40
N CYS A 106 -21.33 -0.72 -6.77
CA CYS A 106 -22.51 -1.52 -7.10
C CYS A 106 -22.33 -3.05 -6.96
N ASN A 107 -21.25 -3.54 -6.34
CA ASN A 107 -21.14 -4.94 -5.92
C ASN A 107 -22.20 -5.25 -4.85
N ASN A 108 -22.33 -4.37 -3.85
CA ASN A 108 -23.42 -4.39 -2.90
C ASN A 108 -24.49 -3.37 -3.29
N LEU A 109 -25.68 -3.83 -3.70
CA LEU A 109 -26.74 -2.94 -4.17
C LEU A 109 -27.41 -2.12 -3.05
N GLN A 110 -27.32 -2.56 -1.79
CA GLN A 110 -27.84 -1.83 -0.62
C GLN A 110 -26.84 -0.78 -0.13
N HIS A 111 -25.55 -1.09 -0.24
CA HIS A 111 -24.44 -0.22 0.10
C HIS A 111 -23.44 -0.11 -1.06
N PRO A 112 -23.75 0.66 -2.12
CA PRO A 112 -23.00 0.69 -3.39
C PRO A 112 -21.52 1.04 -3.31
N THR A 113 -21.05 1.56 -2.18
CA THR A 113 -19.67 1.98 -1.97
C THR A 113 -18.87 1.02 -1.08
N TRP A 114 -19.48 -0.01 -0.49
CA TRP A 114 -18.73 -0.98 0.30
C TRP A 114 -17.75 -1.73 -0.60
N GLY A 115 -16.47 -1.72 -0.22
CA GLY A 115 -15.38 -2.32 -0.98
C GLY A 115 -14.97 -1.59 -2.27
N ALA A 116 -15.56 -0.43 -2.57
CA ALA A 116 -15.17 0.37 -3.74
C ALA A 116 -13.80 1.03 -3.52
N SER A 117 -13.07 1.30 -4.60
CA SER A 117 -11.85 2.10 -4.56
C SER A 117 -12.11 3.51 -4.04
N LEU A 118 -11.09 4.15 -3.49
CA LEU A 118 -11.09 5.50 -2.90
C LEU A 118 -11.94 5.66 -1.63
N THR A 119 -12.30 4.57 -0.95
CA THR A 119 -13.03 4.62 0.33
C THR A 119 -12.09 4.65 1.51
N ALA A 120 -12.61 5.03 2.67
CA ALA A 120 -11.92 4.80 3.93
C ALA A 120 -11.66 3.29 4.16
N LEU A 121 -10.50 2.98 4.72
CA LEU A 121 -10.26 1.67 5.32
C LEU A 121 -11.20 1.45 6.51
N VAL A 122 -11.63 0.20 6.72
CA VAL A 122 -12.55 -0.18 7.81
C VAL A 122 -11.80 -0.32 9.13
N ARG A 123 -12.43 0.04 10.24
CA ARG A 123 -11.88 -0.12 11.60
C ARG A 123 -12.58 -1.27 12.32
N VAL A 124 -11.80 -2.20 12.88
CA VAL A 124 -12.28 -3.19 13.85
C VAL A 124 -12.08 -2.74 15.30
N LEU A 125 -11.16 -1.80 15.52
CA LEU A 125 -10.89 -1.14 16.80
C LEU A 125 -10.77 0.38 16.56
N GLN A 126 -11.10 1.18 17.57
CA GLN A 126 -10.98 2.64 17.49
C GLN A 126 -9.52 3.08 17.28
N PRO A 127 -9.25 4.13 16.49
CA PRO A 127 -7.90 4.61 16.26
C PRO A 127 -7.23 5.15 17.53
N ALA A 128 -5.94 4.88 17.68
CA ALA A 128 -5.10 5.32 18.79
C ALA A 128 -4.14 6.45 18.34
N TYR A 129 -4.65 7.68 18.26
CA TYR A 129 -3.85 8.90 18.04
C TYR A 129 -3.45 9.56 19.36
N GLU A 130 -2.30 10.25 19.37
CA GLU A 130 -1.75 10.93 20.56
C GLU A 130 -2.72 11.98 21.12
N ASN A 131 -3.37 12.73 20.22
CA ASN A 131 -4.36 13.75 20.55
C ASN A 131 -5.81 13.27 20.37
N GLY A 132 -6.03 11.96 20.21
CA GLY A 132 -7.34 11.36 19.94
C GLY A 132 -7.96 11.71 18.57
N PHE A 133 -7.26 12.46 17.71
CA PHE A 133 -7.76 12.94 16.42
C PHE A 133 -6.86 12.56 15.25
N ASN A 134 -5.66 13.13 15.14
CA ASN A 134 -4.81 12.97 13.96
C ASN A 134 -3.30 12.98 14.23
N SER A 135 -2.84 13.27 15.45
CA SER A 135 -1.40 13.30 15.76
C SER A 135 -0.91 11.86 15.96
N PRO A 136 0.01 11.36 15.10
CA PRO A 136 0.59 10.02 15.27
C PRO A 136 1.22 9.87 16.64
N ARG A 137 1.14 8.68 17.24
CA ARG A 137 1.80 8.43 18.53
C ARG A 137 3.32 8.55 18.39
N GLY A 138 3.95 9.29 19.31
CA GLY A 138 5.38 9.55 19.28
C GLY A 138 5.76 10.69 18.34
N ALA A 139 4.78 11.47 17.86
CA ALA A 139 5.05 12.71 17.15
C ALA A 139 5.44 13.84 18.11
N GLY A 140 4.89 13.84 19.33
CA GLY A 140 5.28 14.74 20.41
C GLY A 140 6.61 14.34 21.07
N ARG A 141 7.51 15.32 21.29
CA ARG A 141 8.57 15.20 22.29
C ARG A 141 7.91 15.45 23.65
N HIS A 142 7.47 14.41 24.35
CA HIS A 142 6.86 14.59 25.68
C HIS A 142 7.89 15.14 26.68
N ASN A 143 7.60 16.34 27.19
CA ASN A 143 8.02 16.80 28.52
C ASN A 143 6.74 16.96 29.35
N GLY A 144 6.23 15.92 30.04
CA GLY A 144 5.22 16.18 31.09
C GLY A 144 4.24 15.06 31.49
N ASP A 145 3.81 14.18 30.60
CA ASP A 145 2.63 13.31 30.87
C ASP A 145 2.92 11.95 31.54
N GLY A 146 4.14 11.74 32.04
CA GLY A 146 4.49 10.53 32.81
C GLY A 146 4.46 9.19 32.04
N ARG A 147 4.03 9.17 30.77
CA ARG A 147 4.11 7.99 29.89
C ARG A 147 5.52 7.86 29.30
N SER A 148 6.11 6.67 29.40
CA SER A 148 7.38 6.37 28.74
C SER A 148 7.28 6.64 27.23
N PRO A 149 8.26 7.33 26.62
CA PRO A 149 8.24 7.61 25.19
C PRO A 149 8.26 6.30 24.40
N LEU A 150 7.48 6.22 23.32
CA LEU A 150 7.55 5.07 22.41
C LEU A 150 8.95 4.97 21.81
N PRO A 151 9.53 3.76 21.66
CA PRO A 151 10.88 3.60 21.13
C PRO A 151 10.98 4.12 19.69
N LEU A 152 12.17 4.52 19.26
CA LEU A 152 12.38 4.94 17.86
C LEU A 152 12.14 3.75 16.93
N PRO A 153 11.38 3.88 15.83
CA PRO A 153 11.12 2.77 14.90
C PRO A 153 12.39 2.10 14.39
N ARG A 154 13.43 2.89 14.12
CA ARG A 154 14.74 2.40 13.69
C ARG A 154 15.46 1.60 14.77
N LEU A 155 15.36 2.00 16.04
CA LEU A 155 15.91 1.23 17.16
C LEU A 155 15.23 -0.14 17.26
N VAL A 156 13.90 -0.18 17.14
CA VAL A 156 13.15 -1.44 17.13
C VAL A 156 13.60 -2.32 15.95
N SER A 157 13.79 -1.73 14.77
CA SER A 157 14.27 -2.45 13.59
C SER A 157 15.65 -3.08 13.79
N THR A 158 16.63 -2.32 14.27
CA THR A 158 18.01 -2.80 14.41
C THR A 158 18.18 -3.81 15.54
N VAL A 159 17.38 -3.70 16.61
CA VAL A 159 17.47 -4.60 17.77
C VAL A 159 16.67 -5.89 17.58
N LEU A 160 15.49 -5.82 16.94
CA LEU A 160 14.55 -6.95 16.87
C LEU A 160 14.35 -7.52 15.46
N ALA A 161 14.43 -6.71 14.40
CA ALA A 161 13.96 -7.12 13.09
C ALA A 161 15.07 -7.56 12.13
N GLY A 162 16.16 -6.80 12.05
CA GLY A 162 17.23 -6.97 11.08
C GLY A 162 18.07 -8.23 11.31
N THR A 163 18.35 -8.98 10.23
CA THR A 163 19.26 -10.13 10.27
C THR A 163 20.11 -10.27 9.02
N ALA A 164 21.37 -10.68 9.21
CA ALA A 164 22.30 -10.99 8.12
C ALA A 164 22.11 -12.41 7.55
N ALA A 165 21.57 -13.34 8.36
CA ALA A 165 21.41 -14.73 7.98
C ALA A 165 19.92 -15.07 7.82
N VAL A 166 19.60 -15.86 6.80
CA VAL A 166 18.23 -16.32 6.53
C VAL A 166 18.20 -17.84 6.38
N THR A 167 17.18 -18.46 6.95
CA THR A 167 16.92 -19.90 6.79
C THR A 167 15.92 -20.11 5.64
N PRO A 168 16.18 -21.02 4.69
CA PRO A 168 15.23 -21.37 3.64
C PRO A 168 14.07 -22.21 4.18
N ASP A 169 12.88 -22.02 3.65
CA ASP A 169 11.70 -22.85 3.94
C ASP A 169 11.75 -24.15 3.13
N HIS A 170 11.67 -25.30 3.80
CA HIS A 170 11.74 -26.62 3.14
C HIS A 170 10.41 -27.07 2.51
N ARG A 171 9.31 -26.34 2.71
CA ARG A 171 7.97 -26.72 2.24
C ARG A 171 7.45 -25.81 1.14
N TYR A 172 7.91 -24.57 1.08
CA TYR A 172 7.33 -23.55 0.22
C TYR A 172 8.36 -22.84 -0.66
N THR A 173 7.99 -22.64 -1.91
CA THR A 173 8.77 -21.88 -2.89
C THR A 173 8.57 -20.38 -2.69
N HIS A 174 9.46 -19.58 -3.27
CA HIS A 174 9.40 -18.12 -3.20
C HIS A 174 8.13 -17.54 -3.86
N MET A 175 7.45 -18.32 -4.70
CA MET A 175 6.12 -18.00 -5.23
C MET A 175 5.07 -17.78 -4.12
N LEU A 176 5.20 -18.41 -2.95
CA LEU A 176 4.30 -18.15 -1.82
C LEU A 176 4.33 -16.69 -1.38
N MET A 177 5.54 -16.12 -1.27
CA MET A 177 5.73 -14.70 -0.98
C MET A 177 5.22 -13.83 -2.13
N GLN A 178 5.62 -14.17 -3.36
CA GLN A 178 5.31 -13.34 -4.52
C GLN A 178 3.80 -13.26 -4.80
N TRP A 179 3.06 -14.37 -4.64
CA TRP A 179 1.61 -14.38 -4.72
C TRP A 179 0.97 -13.48 -3.66
N GLY A 180 1.50 -13.51 -2.43
CA GLY A 180 1.05 -12.65 -1.34
C GLY A 180 1.20 -11.16 -1.67
N GLN A 181 2.34 -10.75 -2.24
CA GLN A 181 2.53 -9.37 -2.69
C GLN A 181 1.60 -9.01 -3.84
N PHE A 182 1.48 -9.89 -4.85
CA PHE A 182 0.60 -9.65 -6.00
C PHE A 182 -0.86 -9.49 -5.56
N LEU A 183 -1.31 -10.26 -4.56
CA LEU A 183 -2.63 -10.18 -3.95
C LEU A 183 -2.81 -8.93 -3.07
N ASP A 184 -1.83 -8.54 -2.24
CA ASP A 184 -1.85 -7.27 -1.47
C ASP A 184 -2.14 -6.09 -2.42
N HIS A 185 -1.50 -6.11 -3.59
CA HIS A 185 -1.63 -5.08 -4.60
C HIS A 185 -2.95 -5.12 -5.39
N ASP A 186 -3.81 -6.12 -5.15
CA ASP A 186 -5.19 -6.17 -5.65
C ASP A 186 -6.21 -5.68 -4.61
N LEU A 187 -5.81 -5.63 -3.34
CA LEU A 187 -6.71 -5.37 -2.21
C LEU A 187 -6.52 -3.97 -1.62
N ASP A 188 -5.28 -3.54 -1.46
CA ASP A 188 -5.00 -2.26 -0.81
C ASP A 188 -3.81 -1.47 -1.37
N HIS A 189 -4.04 -0.17 -1.40
CA HIS A 189 -3.00 0.82 -1.57
C HIS A 189 -3.39 2.10 -0.84
N THR A 190 -2.63 2.47 0.19
CA THR A 190 -2.88 3.73 0.88
C THR A 190 -2.22 4.88 0.13
N VAL A 191 -2.99 5.89 -0.24
CA VAL A 191 -2.48 7.09 -0.92
C VAL A 191 -1.51 7.84 0.00
N PRO A 192 -0.24 8.07 -0.38
CA PRO A 192 0.66 8.93 0.38
C PRO A 192 0.25 10.40 0.23
N ALA A 193 0.60 11.24 1.20
CA ALA A 193 0.31 12.69 1.16
C ALA A 193 0.86 13.33 -0.12
N LEU A 194 0.04 14.14 -0.81
CA LEU A 194 0.35 14.68 -2.15
C LEU A 194 1.54 15.65 -2.16
N SER A 195 1.87 16.22 -1.00
CA SER A 195 3.04 17.08 -0.83
C SER A 195 4.18 16.30 -0.17
N THR A 196 5.40 16.46 -0.69
CA THR A 196 6.65 16.04 -0.03
C THR A 196 7.36 17.19 0.67
N ALA A 197 6.65 18.28 0.95
CA ALA A 197 7.17 19.44 1.65
C ALA A 197 6.24 19.86 2.78
N ARG A 198 6.82 20.36 3.87
CA ARG A 198 6.09 20.85 5.05
C ARG A 198 5.07 21.91 4.65
N PHE A 199 3.88 21.84 5.20
CA PHE A 199 2.84 22.82 4.95
C PHE A 199 3.14 24.18 5.58
N SER A 200 3.98 24.24 6.61
CA SER A 200 4.31 25.48 7.31
C SER A 200 5.28 26.41 6.54
N ASP A 201 6.33 25.86 5.93
CA ASP A 201 7.43 26.63 5.34
C ASP A 201 7.89 26.11 3.96
N GLY A 202 7.30 25.03 3.46
CA GLY A 202 7.65 24.43 2.18
C GLY A 202 9.01 23.73 2.17
N GLN A 203 9.65 23.49 3.31
CA GLN A 203 10.88 22.71 3.32
C GLN A 203 10.61 21.24 2.94
N PRO A 204 11.46 20.63 2.09
CA PRO A 204 11.30 19.23 1.71
C PRO A 204 11.39 18.27 2.90
N CYS A 205 10.50 17.28 2.97
CA CYS A 205 10.53 16.23 3.98
C CYS A 205 11.78 15.35 3.89
N SER A 206 12.51 15.40 2.76
CA SER A 206 13.79 14.69 2.58
C SER A 206 14.94 15.31 3.36
N SER A 207 14.82 16.57 3.75
CA SER A 207 15.82 17.29 4.55
C SER A 207 15.28 17.74 5.91
N ALA A 208 13.96 17.81 6.08
CA ALA A 208 13.34 18.18 7.34
C ALA A 208 13.18 16.97 8.27
N CYS A 209 13.93 16.96 9.38
CA CYS A 209 13.80 15.96 10.46
C CYS A 209 12.86 16.42 11.59
N THR A 210 11.80 17.16 11.25
CA THR A 210 10.79 17.65 12.17
C THR A 210 9.42 17.10 11.81
N ASN A 211 8.60 16.84 12.84
CA ASN A 211 7.24 16.35 12.67
C ASN A 211 6.32 17.53 12.35
N ASP A 212 6.24 17.87 11.06
CA ASP A 212 5.40 18.92 10.53
C ASP A 212 4.68 18.42 9.28
N PRO A 213 3.35 18.33 9.30
CA PRO A 213 2.58 17.75 8.21
C PRO A 213 2.97 18.32 6.84
N PRO A 214 3.07 17.45 5.82
CA PRO A 214 2.84 16.00 5.84
C PRO A 214 4.07 15.18 6.23
N CYS A 215 5.18 15.82 6.61
CA CYS A 215 6.41 15.15 7.00
C CYS A 215 6.25 14.47 8.37
N PHE A 216 6.63 13.19 8.44
CA PHE A 216 6.70 12.44 9.70
C PHE A 216 7.95 11.54 9.71
N PRO A 217 9.15 12.16 9.67
CA PRO A 217 10.41 11.47 9.41
C PRO A 217 10.75 10.44 10.50
N ILE A 218 11.50 9.40 10.12
CA ILE A 218 11.96 8.37 11.05
C ILE A 218 13.31 8.79 11.61
N ALA A 219 13.34 9.21 12.88
CA ALA A 219 14.58 9.59 13.54
C ALA A 219 15.56 8.41 13.66
N ILE A 220 16.84 8.69 13.42
CA ILE A 220 17.92 7.71 13.54
C ILE A 220 18.55 7.84 14.94
N PRO A 221 18.69 6.74 15.70
CA PRO A 221 19.36 6.76 17.01
C PRO A 221 20.83 7.25 16.90
N PRO A 222 21.37 7.96 17.90
CA PRO A 222 22.74 8.46 17.87
C PRO A 222 23.81 7.38 17.66
N GLU A 223 23.59 6.17 18.17
CA GLU A 223 24.51 5.04 18.07
C GLU A 223 24.43 4.30 16.73
N ASP A 224 23.44 4.64 15.89
CA ASP A 224 23.27 4.01 14.58
C ASP A 224 24.31 4.59 13.58
N PRO A 225 25.09 3.74 12.89
CA PRO A 225 26.08 4.20 11.90
C PRO A 225 25.50 5.09 10.80
N ARG A 226 24.21 4.95 10.46
CA ARG A 226 23.51 5.81 9.47
C ARG A 226 23.38 7.26 9.94
N GLY A 227 23.45 7.52 11.25
CA GLY A 227 23.38 8.85 11.83
C GLY A 227 24.48 9.79 11.31
N ALA A 228 25.61 9.23 10.86
CA ALA A 228 26.69 9.98 10.23
C ALA A 228 26.31 10.55 8.85
N GLN A 229 25.36 9.93 8.15
CA GLN A 229 24.91 10.37 6.81
C GLN A 229 23.72 11.32 6.91
N ALA A 230 22.75 11.01 7.78
CA ALA A 230 21.57 11.83 7.98
C ALA A 230 20.98 11.63 9.39
N PRO A 231 20.35 12.65 9.97
CA PRO A 231 19.72 12.54 11.30
C PRO A 231 18.36 11.82 11.27
N CYS A 232 17.76 11.63 10.10
CA CYS A 232 16.50 10.91 9.93
C CYS A 232 16.35 10.30 8.52
N MET A 233 15.43 9.34 8.38
CA MET A 233 14.97 8.82 7.09
C MET A 233 13.68 9.52 6.67
N PHE A 234 13.53 9.70 5.35
CA PHE A 234 12.34 10.28 4.73
C PHE A 234 11.08 9.44 5.03
N PHE A 235 10.01 10.12 5.43
CA PHE A 235 8.68 9.53 5.53
C PHE A 235 7.61 10.62 5.45
N THR A 236 6.58 10.38 4.64
CA THR A 236 5.37 11.21 4.55
C THR A 236 4.16 10.44 5.04
N ARG A 237 3.25 11.15 5.70
CA ARG A 237 1.97 10.61 6.17
C ARG A 237 1.10 10.16 5.00
N SER A 238 0.22 9.21 5.25
CA SER A 238 -0.82 8.75 4.31
C SER A 238 -1.96 9.74 4.21
N SER A 239 -2.47 10.09 3.03
CA SER A 239 -3.56 11.06 2.85
C SER A 239 -4.82 10.70 3.65
N PRO A 240 -5.49 11.70 4.27
CA PRO A 240 -6.70 11.47 5.04
C PRO A 240 -7.95 11.40 4.16
N VAL A 241 -8.98 10.71 4.64
CA VAL A 241 -10.33 10.76 4.08
C VAL A 241 -11.05 12.02 4.59
N CYS A 242 -11.72 12.75 3.70
CA CYS A 242 -12.63 13.84 4.08
C CYS A 242 -13.59 13.40 5.19
N GLY A 243 -13.74 14.22 6.23
CA GLY A 243 -14.72 13.96 7.27
C GLY A 243 -14.45 12.72 8.14
N SER A 244 -13.25 12.13 8.07
CA SER A 244 -12.77 11.08 8.99
C SER A 244 -13.61 9.79 8.99
N GLY A 245 -14.06 9.35 7.80
CA GLY A 245 -14.54 7.98 7.57
C GLY A 245 -16.04 7.73 7.81
N THR A 246 -16.81 8.69 8.34
CA THR A 246 -18.27 8.55 8.43
C THR A 246 -18.96 8.92 7.12
N THR A 247 -19.83 8.04 6.61
CA THR A 247 -20.67 8.25 5.42
C THR A 247 -21.92 9.12 5.66
N SER A 248 -22.05 9.75 6.84
CA SER A 248 -23.21 10.57 7.18
C SER A 248 -23.36 11.76 6.23
N LEU A 249 -24.57 11.94 5.69
CA LEU A 249 -24.99 13.07 4.82
C LEU A 249 -24.87 14.45 5.51
N MET A 250 -24.61 14.48 6.80
CA MET A 250 -24.36 15.70 7.57
C MET A 250 -23.05 15.56 8.35
N MET A 251 -22.09 16.44 8.03
CA MET A 251 -20.81 16.61 8.72
C MET A 251 -21.03 17.30 10.09
N ASN A 252 -21.79 16.65 10.97
CA ASN A 252 -22.21 17.23 12.26
C ASN A 252 -21.15 17.11 13.36
N SER A 253 -20.07 16.38 13.10
CA SER A 253 -18.99 16.15 14.04
C SER A 253 -17.67 15.84 13.33
N VAL A 254 -16.59 16.07 14.05
CA VAL A 254 -15.21 15.71 13.73
C VAL A 254 -14.93 14.31 14.31
N TYR A 255 -14.40 13.41 13.48
CA TYR A 255 -13.95 12.07 13.90
C TYR A 255 -12.43 11.95 13.74
N ALA A 256 -11.84 10.87 14.26
CA ALA A 256 -10.42 10.63 14.14
C ALA A 256 -10.00 10.32 12.70
N ARG A 257 -8.78 10.71 12.31
CA ARG A 257 -8.24 10.57 10.95
C ARG A 257 -8.34 9.13 10.43
N GLU A 258 -8.93 8.98 9.25
CA GLU A 258 -8.93 7.72 8.50
C GLU A 258 -8.16 7.85 7.19
N GLN A 259 -7.69 6.73 6.66
CA GLN A 259 -6.86 6.68 5.44
C GLN A 259 -7.65 6.10 4.27
N ILE A 260 -7.33 6.59 3.07
CA ILE A 260 -7.98 6.20 1.81
C ILE A 260 -7.34 4.92 1.29
N ASN A 261 -8.14 3.91 0.96
CA ASN A 261 -7.71 2.83 0.07
C ASN A 261 -7.94 3.25 -1.39
N GLN A 262 -6.90 3.31 -2.21
CA GLN A 262 -6.98 3.64 -3.63
C GLN A 262 -7.52 2.48 -4.48
N LEU A 263 -7.45 1.25 -3.99
CA LEU A 263 -7.86 0.06 -4.74
C LEU A 263 -9.24 -0.43 -4.33
N THR A 264 -9.85 -1.26 -5.18
CA THR A 264 -11.02 -2.04 -4.78
C THR A 264 -10.62 -3.02 -3.67
N ALA A 265 -11.56 -3.38 -2.80
CA ALA A 265 -11.31 -4.33 -1.72
C ALA A 265 -11.54 -5.80 -2.15
N TYR A 266 -11.93 -6.02 -3.40
CA TYR A 266 -12.29 -7.33 -3.92
C TYR A 266 -11.07 -7.98 -4.55
N ILE A 267 -11.01 -9.32 -4.52
CA ILE A 267 -10.07 -10.05 -5.39
C ILE A 267 -10.69 -10.05 -6.79
N ASP A 268 -10.40 -9.03 -7.59
CA ASP A 268 -11.01 -8.81 -8.90
C ASP A 268 -10.01 -8.46 -10.01
N ALA A 269 -8.72 -8.68 -9.73
CA ALA A 269 -7.60 -8.40 -10.62
C ALA A 269 -7.50 -6.91 -11.01
N SER A 270 -7.91 -5.99 -10.14
CA SER A 270 -7.65 -4.55 -10.25
C SER A 270 -6.15 -4.25 -10.45
N ASN A 271 -5.26 -5.08 -9.90
CA ASN A 271 -3.82 -5.00 -10.15
C ASN A 271 -3.40 -5.30 -11.61
N VAL A 272 -4.29 -5.88 -12.42
CA VAL A 272 -4.17 -6.06 -13.88
C VAL A 272 -4.99 -5.02 -14.65
N TYR A 273 -6.19 -4.68 -14.16
CA TYR A 273 -7.19 -3.91 -14.91
C TYR A 273 -7.37 -2.44 -14.49
N GLY A 274 -6.69 -1.98 -13.45
CA GLY A 274 -6.90 -0.67 -12.84
C GLY A 274 -8.07 -0.68 -11.84
N SER A 275 -8.11 0.36 -11.00
CA SER A 275 -9.16 0.58 -9.99
C SER A 275 -10.10 1.73 -10.34
N SER A 276 -10.04 2.20 -11.59
CA SER A 276 -10.96 3.17 -12.18
C SER A 276 -11.20 2.87 -13.66
N GLU A 277 -12.33 3.37 -14.19
CA GLU A 277 -12.64 3.26 -15.62
C GLU A 277 -11.56 3.93 -16.48
N GLN A 278 -11.00 5.05 -16.02
CA GLN A 278 -9.95 5.78 -16.74
C GLN A 278 -8.66 4.97 -16.84
N GLU A 279 -8.20 4.37 -15.73
CA GLU A 279 -7.01 3.50 -15.72
C GLU A 279 -7.21 2.30 -16.64
N SER A 280 -8.37 1.65 -16.55
CA SER A 280 -8.76 0.54 -17.42
C SER A 280 -8.70 0.90 -18.90
N GLN A 281 -9.27 2.04 -19.30
CA GLN A 281 -9.26 2.48 -20.70
C GLN A 281 -7.84 2.67 -21.23
N VAL A 282 -6.92 3.20 -20.42
CA VAL A 282 -5.51 3.38 -20.79
C VAL A 282 -4.80 2.05 -20.99
N LEU A 283 -5.23 0.98 -20.31
CA LEU A 283 -4.64 -0.36 -20.42
C LEU A 283 -5.21 -1.17 -21.61
N ARG A 284 -6.38 -0.80 -22.14
CA ARG A 284 -7.09 -1.55 -23.19
C ARG A 284 -6.60 -1.22 -24.60
N ALA A 285 -6.53 -2.24 -25.46
CA ALA A 285 -6.19 -2.09 -26.87
C ALA A 285 -7.46 -1.75 -27.68
N LEU A 286 -7.86 -0.48 -27.66
CA LEU A 286 -9.13 -0.01 -28.25
C LEU A 286 -9.15 0.02 -29.79
N SER A 287 -8.00 -0.18 -30.44
CA SER A 287 -7.89 -0.11 -31.91
C SER A 287 -8.50 -1.30 -32.65
N ALA A 288 -8.76 -2.42 -31.96
CA ALA A 288 -9.38 -3.60 -32.55
C ALA A 288 -10.45 -4.19 -31.60
N PRO A 289 -11.59 -4.69 -32.12
CA PRO A 289 -12.68 -5.24 -31.31
C PRO A 289 -12.36 -6.67 -30.83
N LYS A 290 -11.16 -6.88 -30.29
CA LYS A 290 -10.69 -8.19 -29.80
C LYS A 290 -10.68 -8.29 -28.27
N GLY A 291 -11.05 -7.22 -27.57
CA GLY A 291 -11.10 -7.18 -26.12
C GLY A 291 -9.75 -7.38 -25.43
N LEU A 292 -8.64 -7.02 -26.10
CA LEU A 292 -7.28 -7.22 -25.60
C LEU A 292 -6.82 -6.05 -24.72
N LEU A 293 -5.83 -6.32 -23.87
CA LEU A 293 -4.99 -5.30 -23.24
C LEU A 293 -3.82 -4.91 -24.16
N ARG A 294 -3.35 -3.67 -24.05
CA ARG A 294 -2.25 -3.10 -24.86
C ARG A 294 -0.95 -3.84 -24.62
N THR A 295 -0.30 -4.25 -25.69
CA THR A 295 0.98 -4.96 -25.64
C THR A 295 2.17 -4.00 -25.72
N GLY A 296 3.23 -4.32 -24.99
CA GLY A 296 4.55 -3.72 -25.18
C GLY A 296 5.36 -4.44 -26.25
N LEU A 297 6.69 -4.38 -26.11
CA LEU A 297 7.62 -5.02 -27.04
C LEU A 297 7.51 -6.56 -26.94
N PRO A 298 7.60 -7.28 -28.08
CA PRO A 298 7.73 -8.74 -28.06
C PRO A 298 9.11 -9.14 -27.52
N TRP A 299 9.15 -10.16 -26.66
CA TRP A 299 10.41 -10.74 -26.22
C TRP A 299 11.04 -11.57 -27.34
N SER A 300 12.28 -11.24 -27.73
CA SER A 300 12.94 -11.74 -28.94
C SER A 300 12.99 -13.27 -29.05
N SER A 301 13.21 -13.99 -27.94
CA SER A 301 13.35 -15.45 -27.99
C SER A 301 12.03 -16.22 -28.08
N SER A 302 10.92 -15.63 -27.60
CA SER A 302 9.63 -16.34 -27.50
C SER A 302 8.51 -15.73 -28.33
N GLY A 303 8.68 -14.51 -28.81
CA GLY A 303 7.62 -13.70 -29.43
C GLY A 303 6.53 -13.24 -28.46
N LYS A 304 6.57 -13.62 -27.18
CA LYS A 304 5.56 -13.23 -26.18
C LYS A 304 5.74 -11.76 -25.79
N HIS A 305 4.67 -10.99 -25.82
CA HIS A 305 4.68 -9.56 -25.50
C HIS A 305 4.95 -9.31 -24.01
N LEU A 306 5.72 -8.26 -23.72
CA LEU A 306 5.84 -7.68 -22.38
C LEU A 306 4.70 -6.68 -22.14
N LEU A 307 4.61 -6.16 -20.91
CA LEU A 307 3.75 -5.02 -20.60
C LEU A 307 4.14 -3.80 -21.45
N PRO A 308 3.20 -2.90 -21.77
CA PRO A 308 3.50 -1.63 -22.40
C PRO A 308 4.29 -0.74 -21.44
N PHE A 309 4.99 0.28 -21.95
CA PHE A 309 5.66 1.25 -21.09
C PHE A 309 4.71 2.36 -20.64
N SER A 310 4.93 2.86 -19.44
CA SER A 310 4.29 4.08 -18.96
C SER A 310 4.81 5.27 -19.76
N SER A 311 3.90 6.15 -20.18
CA SER A 311 4.21 7.41 -20.85
C SER A 311 4.21 8.55 -19.84
N GLY A 312 5.27 9.35 -19.78
CA GLY A 312 5.33 10.50 -18.88
C GLY A 312 6.75 11.00 -18.60
N PRO A 313 6.90 11.94 -17.65
CA PRO A 313 8.22 12.39 -17.20
C PRO A 313 9.05 11.27 -16.52
N PRO A 314 10.33 11.51 -16.18
CA PRO A 314 11.23 10.49 -15.63
C PRO A 314 10.72 9.88 -14.31
N THR A 315 10.68 8.54 -14.24
CA THR A 315 10.22 7.74 -13.09
C THR A 315 11.39 7.11 -12.31
N GLU A 316 11.13 6.44 -11.18
CA GLU A 316 12.14 5.69 -10.42
C GLU A 316 12.91 4.70 -11.31
N CYS A 317 12.26 4.10 -12.31
CA CYS A 317 12.91 3.17 -13.26
C CYS A 317 13.96 3.84 -14.16
N THR A 318 13.84 5.15 -14.38
CA THR A 318 14.76 5.89 -15.24
C THR A 318 16.04 6.31 -14.52
N ARG A 319 16.10 6.14 -13.18
CA ARG A 319 17.31 6.31 -12.36
C ARG A 319 18.16 5.04 -12.40
N GLY A 320 18.88 4.87 -13.50
CA GLY A 320 19.90 3.82 -13.56
C GLY A 320 21.06 4.08 -12.59
N GLU A 321 21.71 3.01 -12.12
CA GLU A 321 23.10 3.11 -11.69
C GLU A 321 23.95 3.65 -12.86
N ARG A 322 25.15 4.19 -12.60
CA ARG A 322 26.03 4.72 -13.68
C ARG A 322 26.30 3.70 -14.80
N ASP A 323 26.07 2.42 -14.53
CA ASP A 323 26.32 1.27 -15.41
C ASP A 323 25.05 0.60 -15.99
N SER A 324 23.83 1.13 -15.75
CA SER A 324 22.59 0.54 -16.32
C SER A 324 21.88 1.49 -17.28
N HIS A 325 21.43 0.98 -18.42
CA HIS A 325 20.63 1.75 -19.37
C HIS A 325 19.29 2.16 -18.75
N SER A 326 19.00 3.47 -18.79
CA SER A 326 17.73 4.04 -18.33
C SER A 326 16.59 3.45 -19.16
N SER A 327 15.62 2.81 -18.49
CA SER A 327 14.44 2.23 -19.13
C SER A 327 13.17 2.78 -18.48
N PRO A 328 12.11 3.07 -19.26
CA PRO A 328 10.83 3.48 -18.68
C PRO A 328 10.21 2.33 -17.87
N CYS A 329 9.45 2.68 -16.83
CA CYS A 329 8.65 1.71 -16.09
C CYS A 329 7.59 1.06 -17.01
N PHE A 330 7.28 -0.21 -16.76
CA PHE A 330 6.12 -0.87 -17.34
C PHE A 330 4.81 -0.29 -16.80
N LEU A 331 3.76 -0.32 -17.62
CA LEU A 331 2.40 0.09 -17.28
C LEU A 331 1.55 -1.15 -16.99
N ALA A 332 0.86 -1.14 -15.86
CA ALA A 332 -0.06 -2.19 -15.40
C ALA A 332 -1.24 -1.56 -14.64
N GLY A 333 -2.18 -2.39 -14.18
CA GLY A 333 -3.33 -1.97 -13.36
C GLY A 333 -2.95 -1.41 -11.98
N ASP A 334 -1.81 -1.81 -11.44
CA ASP A 334 -1.24 -1.23 -10.23
C ASP A 334 0.11 -0.56 -10.52
N HIS A 335 0.27 0.68 -10.02
CA HIS A 335 1.46 1.50 -10.21
C HIS A 335 2.74 0.93 -9.56
N ARG A 336 2.63 0.02 -8.57
CA ARG A 336 3.78 -0.65 -7.95
C ARG A 336 4.26 -1.85 -8.74
N ALA A 337 3.72 -2.12 -9.92
CA ALA A 337 4.15 -3.26 -10.76
C ALA A 337 5.66 -3.30 -11.04
N ASN A 338 6.37 -2.16 -10.94
CA ASN A 338 7.82 -2.04 -11.14
C ASN A 338 8.62 -2.00 -9.84
N GLU A 339 7.99 -2.18 -8.68
CA GLU A 339 8.66 -2.11 -7.38
C GLU A 339 9.85 -3.06 -7.38
N GLN A 340 9.66 -4.31 -7.79
CA GLN A 340 10.74 -5.29 -7.98
C GLN A 340 10.44 -6.23 -9.16
N LEU A 341 11.50 -6.81 -9.76
CA LEU A 341 11.40 -7.53 -11.05
C LEU A 341 10.48 -8.76 -11.06
N ALA A 342 10.45 -9.55 -9.99
CA ALA A 342 9.55 -10.69 -9.87
C ALA A 342 8.07 -10.27 -9.78
N LEU A 343 7.77 -9.10 -9.21
CA LEU A 343 6.42 -8.53 -9.25
C LEU A 343 6.06 -8.13 -10.68
N THR A 344 6.97 -7.46 -11.40
CA THR A 344 6.79 -7.12 -12.83
C THR A 344 6.56 -8.37 -13.68
N ALA A 345 7.28 -9.45 -13.39
CA ALA A 345 7.09 -10.76 -14.05
C ALA A 345 5.68 -11.30 -13.82
N MET A 346 5.14 -11.20 -12.59
CA MET A 346 3.75 -11.59 -12.28
C MET A 346 2.73 -10.73 -13.03
N HIS A 347 2.86 -9.40 -13.03
CA HIS A 347 1.97 -8.54 -13.81
C HIS A 347 2.01 -8.88 -15.31
N THR A 348 3.20 -9.17 -15.85
CA THR A 348 3.35 -9.59 -17.25
C THR A 348 2.68 -10.94 -17.52
N LEU A 349 2.79 -11.90 -16.59
CA LEU A 349 2.13 -13.21 -16.70
C LEU A 349 0.61 -13.07 -16.76
N TRP A 350 0.01 -12.32 -15.84
CA TRP A 350 -1.44 -12.15 -15.76
C TRP A 350 -2.03 -11.28 -16.87
N PHE A 351 -1.25 -10.29 -17.35
CA PHE A 351 -1.56 -9.57 -18.59
C PHE A 351 -1.62 -10.52 -19.81
N ARG A 352 -0.64 -11.42 -19.93
CA ARG A 352 -0.61 -12.42 -21.01
C ARG A 352 -1.79 -13.37 -20.90
N GLU A 353 -2.19 -13.75 -19.69
CA GLU A 353 -3.34 -14.63 -19.47
C GLU A 353 -4.65 -14.00 -19.95
N HIS A 354 -4.89 -12.73 -19.62
CA HIS A 354 -6.05 -12.02 -20.17
C HIS A 354 -6.09 -12.07 -21.71
N ASN A 355 -4.97 -11.74 -22.36
CA ASN A 355 -4.91 -11.73 -23.83
C ASN A 355 -5.06 -13.14 -24.44
N ARG A 356 -4.59 -14.19 -23.75
CA ARG A 356 -4.83 -15.59 -24.13
C ARG A 356 -6.32 -15.92 -24.07
N VAL A 357 -6.97 -15.66 -22.93
CA VAL A 357 -8.40 -15.91 -22.72
C VAL A 357 -9.26 -15.13 -23.71
N ALA A 358 -9.01 -13.84 -23.90
CA ALA A 358 -9.75 -13.00 -24.85
C ALA A 358 -9.60 -13.50 -26.30
N THR A 359 -8.41 -13.96 -26.68
CA THR A 359 -8.17 -14.53 -28.02
C THR A 359 -8.94 -15.83 -28.22
N GLU A 360 -8.95 -16.73 -27.22
CA GLU A 360 -9.71 -17.98 -27.28
C GLU A 360 -11.23 -17.73 -27.29
N LEU A 361 -11.73 -16.81 -26.47
CA LEU A 361 -13.13 -16.40 -26.47
C LEU A 361 -13.55 -15.79 -27.80
N SER A 362 -12.69 -15.00 -28.44
CA SER A 362 -12.96 -14.40 -29.75
C SER A 362 -13.06 -15.46 -30.85
N ALA A 363 -12.24 -16.51 -30.78
CA ALA A 363 -12.31 -17.64 -31.71
C ALA A 363 -13.57 -18.49 -31.51
N LEU A 364 -13.97 -18.73 -30.25
CA LEU A 364 -15.17 -19.49 -29.89
C LEU A 364 -16.46 -18.71 -30.16
N ASN A 365 -16.44 -17.39 -29.98
CA ASN A 365 -17.60 -16.51 -30.10
C ASN A 365 -17.31 -15.36 -31.11
N PRO A 366 -17.28 -15.63 -32.43
CA PRO A 366 -17.01 -14.60 -33.44
C PRO A 366 -18.04 -13.46 -33.48
N HIS A 367 -19.18 -13.64 -32.81
CA HIS A 367 -20.29 -12.67 -32.74
C HIS A 367 -20.16 -11.70 -31.55
N TRP A 368 -19.21 -11.90 -30.64
CA TRP A 368 -18.98 -11.00 -29.51
C TRP A 368 -18.17 -9.78 -29.95
N ASP A 369 -18.54 -8.62 -29.41
CA ASP A 369 -17.78 -7.39 -29.58
C ASP A 369 -16.57 -7.33 -28.62
N GLY A 370 -15.72 -6.33 -28.81
CA GLY A 370 -14.51 -6.16 -28.00
C GLY A 370 -14.80 -5.88 -26.52
N ASP A 371 -15.92 -5.25 -26.19
CA ASP A 371 -16.29 -4.98 -24.79
C ASP A 371 -16.73 -6.25 -24.07
N THR A 372 -17.55 -7.08 -24.72
CA THR A 372 -17.96 -8.39 -24.22
C THR A 372 -16.75 -9.30 -24.02
N LEU A 373 -15.87 -9.38 -25.02
CA LEU A 373 -14.63 -10.17 -24.92
C LEU A 373 -13.75 -9.73 -23.75
N TYR A 374 -13.57 -8.42 -23.59
CA TYR A 374 -12.77 -7.87 -22.49
C TYR A 374 -13.38 -8.20 -21.12
N GLN A 375 -14.69 -7.99 -20.95
CA GLN A 375 -15.36 -8.21 -19.66
C GLN A 375 -15.42 -9.70 -19.29
N GLU A 376 -15.68 -10.59 -20.25
CA GLU A 376 -15.66 -12.04 -20.00
C GLU A 376 -14.25 -12.55 -19.68
N ALA A 377 -13.23 -12.08 -20.39
CA ALA A 377 -11.84 -12.42 -20.06
C ALA A 377 -11.43 -11.88 -18.68
N ARG A 378 -11.79 -10.63 -18.34
CA ARG A 378 -11.57 -10.05 -17.01
C ARG A 378 -12.25 -10.85 -15.91
N LYS A 379 -13.49 -11.28 -16.14
CA LYS A 379 -14.26 -12.09 -15.18
C LYS A 379 -13.60 -13.45 -14.92
N ILE A 380 -13.10 -14.11 -15.97
CA ILE A 380 -12.39 -15.39 -15.84
C ILE A 380 -11.08 -15.20 -15.07
N VAL A 381 -10.25 -14.22 -15.44
CA VAL A 381 -8.98 -13.93 -14.74
C VAL A 381 -9.22 -13.61 -13.26
N GLY A 382 -10.22 -12.78 -12.94
CA GLY A 382 -10.60 -12.52 -11.54
C GLY A 382 -11.00 -13.79 -10.79
N ALA A 383 -11.71 -14.71 -11.44
CA ALA A 383 -12.07 -16.01 -10.86
C ALA A 383 -10.84 -16.92 -10.65
N GLU A 384 -9.86 -16.90 -11.55
CA GLU A 384 -8.60 -17.62 -11.39
C GLU A 384 -7.81 -17.13 -10.16
N LEU A 385 -7.71 -15.80 -9.98
CA LEU A 385 -7.07 -15.21 -8.80
C LEU A 385 -7.78 -15.61 -7.50
N GLN A 386 -9.13 -15.56 -7.49
CA GLN A 386 -9.92 -16.01 -6.34
C GLN A 386 -9.69 -17.48 -6.05
N HIS A 387 -9.74 -18.34 -7.08
CA HIS A 387 -9.56 -19.78 -6.92
C HIS A 387 -8.18 -20.11 -6.36
N ILE A 388 -7.11 -19.56 -6.93
CA ILE A 388 -5.74 -19.77 -6.45
C ILE A 388 -5.60 -19.27 -5.00
N THR A 389 -6.13 -18.10 -4.71
CA THR A 389 -6.03 -17.51 -3.37
C THR A 389 -6.73 -18.35 -2.31
N TYR A 390 -8.00 -18.69 -2.51
CA TYR A 390 -8.79 -19.42 -1.51
C TYR A 390 -8.42 -20.90 -1.44
N SER A 391 -8.12 -21.56 -2.57
CA SER A 391 -7.93 -23.01 -2.63
C SER A 391 -6.47 -23.43 -2.39
N HIS A 392 -5.51 -22.58 -2.74
CA HIS A 392 -4.09 -22.97 -2.73
C HIS A 392 -3.22 -22.10 -1.83
N TRP A 393 -3.46 -20.79 -1.77
CA TRP A 393 -2.60 -19.88 -1.02
C TRP A 393 -3.02 -19.76 0.45
N LEU A 394 -4.28 -19.41 0.74
CA LEU A 394 -4.79 -19.25 2.11
C LEU A 394 -4.54 -20.47 3.01
N PRO A 395 -4.72 -21.73 2.55
CA PRO A 395 -4.42 -22.90 3.39
C PRO A 395 -2.95 -22.97 3.85
N LYS A 396 -2.00 -22.46 3.05
CA LYS A 396 -0.58 -22.44 3.40
C LYS A 396 -0.23 -21.33 4.41
N ILE A 397 -1.01 -20.25 4.40
CA ILE A 397 -0.82 -19.09 5.28
C ILE A 397 -1.53 -19.26 6.62
N LEU A 398 -2.81 -19.64 6.57
CA LEU A 398 -3.70 -19.78 7.72
C LEU A 398 -3.57 -21.14 8.41
N GLY A 399 -3.17 -22.17 7.67
CA GLY A 399 -3.18 -23.55 8.14
C GLY A 399 -4.58 -24.08 8.45
N ASP A 400 -4.68 -25.33 8.86
CA ASP A 400 -5.97 -25.97 9.19
C ASP A 400 -6.80 -25.19 10.22
N PRO A 401 -6.23 -24.63 11.32
CA PRO A 401 -7.02 -23.87 12.29
C PRO A 401 -7.65 -22.61 11.68
N GLY A 402 -6.88 -21.84 10.90
CA GLY A 402 -7.40 -20.62 10.28
C GLY A 402 -8.39 -20.92 9.15
N MET A 403 -8.20 -21.99 8.38
CA MET A 403 -9.18 -22.43 7.37
C MET A 403 -10.50 -22.89 8.02
N LYS A 404 -10.45 -23.57 9.18
CA LYS A 404 -11.66 -23.91 9.95
C LYS A 404 -12.39 -22.66 10.47
N MET A 405 -11.64 -21.61 10.84
CA MET A 405 -12.22 -20.33 11.24
C MET A 405 -12.89 -19.60 10.06
N LEU A 406 -12.31 -19.68 8.86
CA LEU A 406 -12.86 -19.09 7.63
C LEU A 406 -14.19 -19.74 7.22
N ARG A 407 -14.36 -21.04 7.52
CA ARG A 407 -15.53 -21.88 7.18
C ARG A 407 -15.72 -22.04 5.67
N GLU A 408 -16.64 -22.93 5.30
CA GLU A 408 -17.05 -23.09 3.89
C GLU A 408 -17.98 -21.95 3.45
N TYR A 409 -17.84 -21.55 2.19
CA TYR A 409 -18.66 -20.50 1.60
C TYR A 409 -20.14 -20.89 1.55
N GLN A 410 -21.01 -20.06 2.15
CA GLN A 410 -22.46 -20.30 2.23
C GLN A 410 -23.28 -19.47 1.23
N GLY A 411 -22.62 -18.75 0.33
CA GLY A 411 -23.26 -17.78 -0.56
C GLY A 411 -22.97 -16.33 -0.17
N TYR A 412 -23.45 -15.41 -1.01
CA TYR A 412 -23.25 -13.98 -0.83
C TYR A 412 -24.19 -13.43 0.26
N ASP A 413 -23.63 -12.71 1.24
CA ASP A 413 -24.38 -12.00 2.26
C ASP A 413 -24.25 -10.47 2.05
N PRO A 414 -25.34 -9.76 1.68
CA PRO A 414 -25.30 -8.32 1.45
C PRO A 414 -25.08 -7.50 2.73
N ASN A 415 -25.10 -8.10 3.91
CA ASN A 415 -24.84 -7.40 5.18
C ASN A 415 -23.35 -7.38 5.56
N VAL A 416 -22.49 -8.10 4.83
CA VAL A 416 -21.05 -8.10 5.06
C VAL A 416 -20.41 -6.91 4.35
N ASN A 417 -19.74 -6.05 5.14
CA ASN A 417 -18.93 -4.97 4.58
C ASN A 417 -17.60 -5.53 4.07
N ALA A 418 -17.41 -5.48 2.76
CA ALA A 418 -16.22 -5.97 2.07
C ALA A 418 -15.01 -5.01 2.11
N GLY A 419 -15.12 -3.83 2.72
CA GLY A 419 -14.01 -2.88 2.80
C GLY A 419 -12.80 -3.44 3.54
N ILE A 420 -11.59 -3.19 3.02
CA ILE A 420 -10.35 -3.63 3.66
C ILE A 420 -10.19 -2.98 5.04
N ILE A 421 -9.85 -3.81 6.03
CA ILE A 421 -9.60 -3.37 7.40
C ILE A 421 -8.25 -2.64 7.45
N ASN A 422 -8.20 -1.49 8.13
CA ASN A 422 -6.99 -0.67 8.24
C ASN A 422 -5.81 -1.44 8.84
N SER A 423 -6.06 -2.23 9.89
CA SER A 423 -5.03 -3.07 10.51
C SER A 423 -4.57 -4.23 9.63
N PHE A 424 -5.41 -4.69 8.70
CA PHE A 424 -5.02 -5.69 7.70
C PHE A 424 -4.02 -5.08 6.71
N ALA A 425 -4.41 -4.00 6.02
CA ALA A 425 -3.59 -3.30 5.02
C ALA A 425 -2.29 -2.73 5.60
N THR A 426 -2.35 -2.21 6.83
CA THR A 426 -1.23 -1.47 7.42
C THR A 426 -0.24 -2.35 8.17
N ALA A 427 -0.70 -3.47 8.74
CA ALA A 427 0.11 -4.26 9.66
C ALA A 427 0.03 -5.77 9.41
N ALA A 428 -1.16 -6.38 9.46
CA ALA A 428 -1.27 -7.84 9.49
C ALA A 428 -0.80 -8.50 8.19
N PHE A 429 -1.20 -7.97 7.03
CA PHE A 429 -0.82 -8.56 5.74
C PHE A 429 0.65 -8.29 5.35
N ARG A 430 1.29 -7.34 6.05
CA ARG A 430 2.74 -7.07 5.95
C ARG A 430 3.61 -8.19 6.54
N PHE A 431 3.02 -9.27 7.09
CA PHE A 431 3.77 -10.49 7.44
C PHE A 431 4.56 -11.04 6.24
N GLY A 432 4.09 -10.81 5.01
CA GLY A 432 4.76 -11.20 3.77
C GLY A 432 6.21 -10.70 3.68
N HIS A 433 6.54 -9.55 4.29
CA HIS A 433 7.91 -9.04 4.34
C HIS A 433 8.89 -10.01 5.02
N THR A 434 8.40 -10.88 5.92
CA THR A 434 9.22 -11.88 6.59
C THR A 434 9.57 -13.08 5.71
N LEU A 435 8.93 -13.21 4.54
CA LEU A 435 9.13 -14.31 3.58
C LEU A 435 10.13 -13.96 2.46
N ILE A 436 10.54 -12.70 2.37
CA ILE A 436 11.38 -12.18 1.28
C ILE A 436 12.82 -12.66 1.43
N ASN A 437 13.35 -13.26 0.36
CA ASN A 437 14.77 -13.59 0.25
C ASN A 437 15.64 -12.34 0.00
N PRO A 438 16.88 -12.30 0.51
CA PRO A 438 17.84 -11.21 0.21
C PRO A 438 18.37 -11.25 -1.23
N ILE A 439 18.19 -12.38 -1.92
CA ILE A 439 18.61 -12.61 -3.30
C ILE A 439 17.38 -12.93 -4.13
N LEU A 440 17.25 -12.25 -5.26
CA LEU A 440 16.36 -12.61 -6.34
C LEU A 440 17.05 -13.61 -7.26
N TYR A 441 16.66 -14.88 -7.11
CA TYR A 441 17.20 -15.99 -7.88
C TYR A 441 16.66 -15.97 -9.31
N ARG A 442 17.53 -16.24 -10.27
CA ARG A 442 17.23 -16.25 -11.71
C ARG A 442 17.79 -17.52 -12.33
N LEU A 443 16.90 -18.33 -12.89
CA LEU A 443 17.23 -19.68 -13.32
C LEU A 443 17.00 -19.89 -14.81
N ASN A 444 17.96 -20.53 -15.47
CA ASN A 444 17.85 -20.93 -16.88
C ASN A 444 16.86 -22.11 -17.05
N ASP A 445 16.70 -22.60 -18.27
CA ASP A 445 15.80 -23.70 -18.62
C ASP A 445 16.16 -25.05 -17.98
N THR A 446 17.42 -25.24 -17.58
CA THR A 446 17.91 -26.41 -16.81
C THR A 446 17.85 -26.21 -15.29
N PHE A 447 17.23 -25.12 -14.81
CA PHE A 447 17.20 -24.72 -13.40
C PHE A 447 18.58 -24.41 -12.78
N GLY A 448 19.61 -24.21 -13.62
CA GLY A 448 20.87 -23.62 -13.20
C GLY A 448 20.82 -22.09 -13.19
N GLU A 449 21.83 -21.43 -12.63
CA GLU A 449 21.97 -19.98 -12.67
C GLU A 449 22.13 -19.47 -14.12
N ILE A 450 21.52 -18.31 -14.45
CA ILE A 450 21.72 -17.65 -15.75
C ILE A 450 23.11 -16.99 -15.83
N PRO A 451 23.67 -16.72 -17.02
CA PRO A 451 24.99 -16.09 -17.17
C PRO A 451 25.16 -14.76 -16.43
N GLU A 452 24.10 -13.96 -16.34
CA GLU A 452 24.06 -12.68 -15.63
C GLU A 452 24.00 -12.84 -14.10
N GLY A 453 23.87 -14.07 -13.60
CA GLY A 453 23.87 -14.44 -12.19
C GLY A 453 22.56 -14.16 -11.45
N HIS A 454 22.54 -14.35 -10.14
CA HIS A 454 21.46 -13.89 -9.27
C HIS A 454 21.61 -12.40 -8.89
N LEU A 455 20.51 -11.74 -8.45
CA LEU A 455 20.52 -10.33 -8.06
C LEU A 455 20.36 -10.16 -6.56
N PRO A 456 21.20 -9.37 -5.88
CA PRO A 456 20.85 -8.81 -4.58
C PRO A 456 19.55 -8.02 -4.68
N LEU A 457 18.66 -8.13 -3.69
CA LEU A 457 17.32 -7.56 -3.76
C LEU A 457 17.34 -6.04 -3.97
N HIS A 458 18.27 -5.30 -3.35
CA HIS A 458 18.37 -3.85 -3.55
C HIS A 458 18.63 -3.43 -5.01
N LYS A 459 19.21 -4.31 -5.83
CA LYS A 459 19.46 -4.10 -7.27
C LYS A 459 18.30 -4.55 -8.17
N ALA A 460 17.31 -5.25 -7.60
CA ALA A 460 16.11 -5.65 -8.33
C ALA A 460 14.99 -4.61 -8.23
N PHE A 461 15.10 -3.62 -7.34
CA PHE A 461 14.09 -2.58 -7.23
C PHE A 461 14.14 -1.62 -8.43
N PHE A 462 12.97 -1.29 -9.00
CA PHE A 462 12.80 -0.32 -10.08
C PHE A 462 13.77 -0.50 -11.27
N SER A 463 14.08 -1.74 -11.65
CA SER A 463 15.13 -2.04 -12.65
C SER A 463 14.63 -2.75 -13.91
N PRO A 464 13.59 -2.25 -14.62
CA PRO A 464 12.93 -2.98 -15.71
C PRO A 464 13.87 -3.31 -16.89
N SER A 465 14.99 -2.60 -17.05
CA SER A 465 16.05 -2.93 -18.01
C SER A 465 16.53 -4.37 -17.88
N ARG A 466 16.60 -4.91 -16.66
CA ARG A 466 17.00 -6.31 -16.40
C ARG A 466 16.06 -7.31 -17.08
N ILE A 467 14.76 -7.01 -17.20
CA ILE A 467 13.82 -7.87 -17.96
C ILE A 467 14.06 -7.74 -19.48
N LEU A 468 14.38 -6.54 -19.94
CA LEU A 468 14.59 -6.25 -21.37
C LEU A 468 15.93 -6.79 -21.89
N GLU A 469 16.92 -6.94 -21.02
CA GLU A 469 18.30 -7.26 -21.40
C GLU A 469 18.73 -8.65 -20.91
N GLU A 470 18.16 -9.17 -19.81
CA GLU A 470 18.71 -10.33 -19.08
C GLU A 470 17.71 -11.50 -19.00
N GLY A 471 17.14 -11.88 -20.14
CA GLY A 471 16.40 -13.14 -20.30
C GLY A 471 14.89 -13.07 -20.17
N GLY A 472 14.29 -11.87 -20.11
CA GLY A 472 12.84 -11.73 -19.99
C GLY A 472 12.31 -12.12 -18.61
N ILE A 473 11.07 -12.61 -18.56
CA ILE A 473 10.42 -12.98 -17.29
C ILE A 473 10.65 -14.44 -16.89
N ASP A 474 11.04 -15.30 -17.84
CA ASP A 474 11.13 -16.75 -17.62
C ASP A 474 12.15 -17.10 -16.51
N PRO A 475 13.36 -16.51 -16.44
CA PRO A 475 14.30 -16.81 -15.37
C PRO A 475 13.80 -16.40 -13.99
N LEU A 476 13.03 -15.32 -13.91
CA LEU A 476 12.43 -14.82 -12.67
C LEU A 476 11.32 -15.77 -12.21
N LEU A 477 10.43 -16.18 -13.12
CA LEU A 477 9.37 -17.15 -12.81
C LEU A 477 9.97 -18.48 -12.36
N ARG A 478 10.99 -19.01 -13.04
CA ARG A 478 11.70 -20.23 -12.59
C ARG A 478 12.34 -20.03 -11.22
N GLY A 479 12.92 -18.88 -10.93
CA GLY A 479 13.42 -18.55 -9.59
C GLY A 479 12.31 -18.60 -8.52
N LEU A 480 11.12 -18.09 -8.83
CA LEU A 480 9.99 -18.07 -7.90
C LEU A 480 9.48 -19.48 -7.55
N PHE A 481 9.31 -20.36 -8.53
CA PHE A 481 8.81 -21.72 -8.26
C PHE A 481 9.91 -22.77 -8.07
N GLY A 482 11.17 -22.46 -8.38
CA GLY A 482 12.32 -23.35 -8.26
C GLY A 482 13.16 -23.15 -7.02
N VAL A 483 13.01 -22.04 -6.30
CA VAL A 483 13.77 -21.74 -5.07
C VAL A 483 12.84 -21.58 -3.86
N ALA A 484 13.32 -22.00 -2.70
CA ALA A 484 12.63 -21.86 -1.42
C ALA A 484 12.39 -20.38 -1.07
N THR A 485 11.25 -20.10 -0.42
CA THR A 485 11.04 -18.80 0.25
C THR A 485 11.86 -18.74 1.54
N LYS A 486 12.07 -17.54 2.10
CA LYS A 486 12.65 -17.41 3.44
C LYS A 486 11.67 -17.95 4.49
N LEU A 487 12.17 -18.77 5.41
CA LEU A 487 11.41 -19.29 6.55
C LEU A 487 11.14 -18.17 7.57
N ARG A 488 9.96 -18.19 8.17
CA ARG A 488 9.61 -17.29 9.28
C ARG A 488 10.20 -17.82 10.58
N VAL A 489 11.30 -17.21 11.00
CA VAL A 489 11.95 -17.49 12.28
C VAL A 489 11.96 -16.22 13.12
N PRO A 490 11.54 -16.25 14.40
CA PRO A 490 11.45 -15.06 15.25
C PRO A 490 12.76 -14.25 15.39
N SER A 491 13.93 -14.91 15.34
CA SER A 491 15.25 -14.26 15.40
C SER A 491 15.78 -13.78 14.05
N GLN A 492 15.03 -14.01 12.96
CA GLN A 492 15.40 -13.66 11.59
C GLN A 492 14.22 -13.01 10.88
N LEU A 493 13.66 -11.90 11.39
CA LEU A 493 12.41 -11.37 10.83
C LEU A 493 12.60 -10.80 9.42
N LEU A 494 13.43 -9.76 9.27
CA LEU A 494 13.71 -9.11 7.98
C LEU A 494 15.20 -9.13 7.68
N ASN A 495 15.55 -9.47 6.44
CA ASN A 495 16.94 -9.50 6.01
C ASN A 495 17.48 -8.06 5.80
N LEU A 496 18.81 -7.89 5.84
CA LEU A 496 19.46 -6.57 5.72
C LEU A 496 19.21 -5.85 4.38
N GLU A 497 18.78 -6.53 3.32
CA GLU A 497 18.42 -5.84 2.07
C GLU A 497 17.18 -4.96 2.26
N LEU A 498 16.30 -5.34 3.19
CA LEU A 498 15.05 -4.62 3.51
C LEU A 498 15.22 -3.61 4.66
N THR A 499 16.11 -3.86 5.61
CA THR A 499 16.33 -2.94 6.74
C THR A 499 17.48 -1.97 6.49
N GLU A 500 18.48 -2.35 5.68
CA GLU A 500 19.68 -1.54 5.45
C GLU A 500 19.82 -0.97 4.03
N LYS A 501 19.10 -1.48 3.03
CA LYS A 501 19.31 -1.09 1.63
C LYS A 501 18.03 -0.84 0.84
N LEU A 502 16.88 -0.70 1.52
CA LEU A 502 15.60 -0.53 0.85
C LEU A 502 15.63 0.72 -0.03
N PHE A 503 15.39 0.53 -1.32
CA PHE A 503 15.34 1.60 -2.33
C PHE A 503 16.57 2.52 -2.33
N SER A 504 17.76 1.97 -2.05
CA SER A 504 19.02 2.74 -2.07
C SER A 504 19.34 3.37 -3.43
N THR A 505 18.75 2.87 -4.51
CA THR A 505 18.84 3.44 -5.87
C THR A 505 17.89 4.63 -6.07
N ALA A 506 16.78 4.69 -5.33
CA ALA A 506 15.76 5.73 -5.45
C ALA A 506 15.89 6.86 -4.42
N HIS A 507 16.57 6.62 -3.28
CA HIS A 507 16.75 7.58 -2.19
C HIS A 507 18.22 7.86 -1.88
N SER A 508 18.51 9.09 -1.46
CA SER A 508 19.84 9.48 -0.96
C SER A 508 20.22 8.75 0.32
N VAL A 509 19.24 8.45 1.18
CA VAL A 509 19.39 7.63 2.38
C VAL A 509 18.53 6.40 2.17
N ALA A 510 19.15 5.22 2.21
CA ALA A 510 18.41 3.96 2.10
C ALA A 510 17.36 3.87 3.20
N LEU A 511 16.16 3.46 2.84
CA LEU A 511 15.07 3.29 3.79
C LEU A 511 15.26 2.00 4.61
N ASP A 512 14.37 1.83 5.59
CA ASP A 512 14.27 0.65 6.43
C ASP A 512 12.79 0.22 6.44
N LEU A 513 12.50 -0.95 5.89
CA LEU A 513 11.13 -1.44 5.75
C LEU A 513 10.48 -1.71 7.11
N ALA A 514 11.21 -2.25 8.08
CA ALA A 514 10.68 -2.53 9.41
C ALA A 514 10.36 -1.24 10.16
N ALA A 515 11.28 -0.27 10.13
CA ALA A 515 11.05 1.04 10.71
C ALA A 515 9.90 1.78 10.02
N THR A 516 9.77 1.64 8.70
CA THR A 516 8.67 2.22 7.91
C THR A 516 7.32 1.61 8.29
N ASN A 517 7.24 0.29 8.48
CA ASN A 517 6.00 -0.38 8.92
C ASN A 517 5.56 0.11 10.30
N ILE A 518 6.50 0.25 11.24
CA ILE A 518 6.21 0.76 12.60
C ILE A 518 5.76 2.23 12.52
N GLN A 519 6.44 3.06 11.73
CA GLN A 519 6.10 4.47 11.55
C GLN A 519 4.71 4.63 10.89
N ARG A 520 4.40 3.83 9.88
CA ARG A 520 3.09 3.78 9.21
C ARG A 520 1.99 3.33 10.17
N GLY A 521 2.25 2.33 11.01
CA GLY A 521 1.32 1.92 12.07
C GLY A 521 0.98 3.06 13.04
N ARG A 522 1.97 3.91 13.38
CA ARG A 522 1.73 5.13 14.20
C ARG A 522 0.94 6.18 13.42
N ASP A 523 1.25 6.40 12.15
CA ASP A 523 0.56 7.34 11.27
C ASP A 523 -0.93 7.00 11.07
N HIS A 524 -1.25 5.70 10.97
CA HIS A 524 -2.61 5.20 10.83
C HIS A 524 -3.36 5.04 12.17
N GLY A 525 -2.71 5.41 13.29
CA GLY A 525 -3.32 5.26 14.62
C GLY A 525 -3.69 3.81 14.92
N ILE A 526 -2.88 2.84 14.52
CA ILE A 526 -3.13 1.43 14.82
C ILE A 526 -3.03 1.22 16.34
N PRO A 527 -4.05 0.62 17.00
CA PRO A 527 -4.01 0.30 18.41
C PRO A 527 -2.82 -0.58 18.82
N PRO A 528 -2.41 -0.56 20.10
CA PRO A 528 -1.41 -1.47 20.63
C PRO A 528 -1.77 -2.96 20.45
N TYR A 529 -0.74 -3.80 20.48
CA TYR A 529 -0.87 -5.26 20.37
C TYR A 529 -1.84 -5.88 21.40
N VAL A 530 -1.83 -5.38 22.64
CA VAL A 530 -2.69 -5.89 23.73
C VAL A 530 -4.18 -5.78 23.42
N ASP A 531 -4.61 -4.70 22.74
CA ASP A 531 -6.02 -4.50 22.38
C ASP A 531 -6.47 -5.52 21.33
N TYR A 532 -5.59 -5.83 20.37
CA TYR A 532 -5.87 -6.85 19.35
C TYR A 532 -5.91 -8.27 19.93
N ARG A 533 -5.12 -8.57 20.97
CA ARG A 533 -5.21 -9.86 21.65
C ARG A 533 -6.58 -10.06 22.26
N VAL A 534 -7.07 -9.08 23.01
CA VAL A 534 -8.41 -9.14 23.62
C VAL A 534 -9.50 -9.22 22.54
N PHE A 535 -9.39 -8.42 21.47
CA PHE A 535 -10.32 -8.48 20.33
C PHE A 535 -10.36 -9.87 19.69
N CYS A 536 -9.21 -10.52 19.53
CA CYS A 536 -9.08 -11.87 18.97
C CYS A 536 -9.35 -12.99 20.00
N ASN A 537 -9.87 -12.67 21.19
CA ASN A 537 -10.15 -13.62 22.27
C ASN A 537 -8.90 -14.41 22.72
N LEU A 538 -7.75 -13.76 22.72
CA LEU A 538 -6.48 -14.26 23.27
C LEU A 538 -6.30 -13.71 24.70
N THR A 539 -5.43 -14.35 25.48
CA THR A 539 -5.08 -13.92 26.84
C THR A 539 -4.53 -12.49 26.84
N SER A 540 -5.00 -11.66 27.78
CA SER A 540 -4.43 -10.32 28.00
C SER A 540 -2.96 -10.43 28.41
N VAL A 541 -2.19 -9.38 28.12
CA VAL A 541 -0.77 -9.26 28.45
C VAL A 541 -0.60 -7.95 29.20
N GLU A 542 -0.15 -8.03 30.45
CA GLU A 542 0.10 -6.86 31.32
C GLU A 542 1.61 -6.64 31.54
N ASN A 543 2.40 -7.70 31.46
CA ASN A 543 3.85 -7.67 31.60
C ASN A 543 4.53 -8.53 30.51
N PHE A 544 5.86 -8.42 30.39
CA PHE A 544 6.60 -9.14 29.35
C PHE A 544 6.68 -10.64 29.62
N GLU A 545 6.56 -11.06 30.88
CA GLU A 545 6.58 -12.45 31.29
C GLU A 545 5.31 -13.20 30.83
N ASP A 546 4.17 -12.51 30.67
CA ASP A 546 2.93 -13.08 30.10
C ASP A 546 3.11 -13.54 28.65
N LEU A 547 4.11 -13.03 27.92
CA LEU A 547 4.39 -13.38 26.51
C LEU A 547 5.15 -14.71 26.35
N GLN A 548 5.57 -15.36 27.43
CA GLN A 548 6.40 -16.58 27.36
C GLN A 548 5.70 -17.76 26.68
N ASN A 549 4.36 -17.78 26.68
CA ASN A 549 3.59 -18.83 26.03
C ASN A 549 3.58 -18.67 24.49
N GLU A 550 3.65 -17.43 23.99
CA GLU A 550 3.61 -17.11 22.56
C GLU A 550 5.01 -16.91 21.97
N ILE A 551 5.91 -16.26 22.71
CA ILE A 551 7.29 -15.98 22.31
C ILE A 551 8.21 -16.91 23.10
N LYS A 552 8.48 -18.08 22.52
CA LYS A 552 9.30 -19.11 23.16
C LYS A 552 10.76 -18.71 23.40
N ASP A 553 11.26 -17.75 22.63
CA ASP A 553 12.63 -17.25 22.75
C ASP A 553 12.69 -16.11 23.79
N LEU A 554 13.26 -16.41 24.95
CA LEU A 554 13.39 -15.46 26.05
C LEU A 554 14.29 -14.25 25.71
N GLU A 555 15.24 -14.40 24.79
CA GLU A 555 16.09 -13.29 24.36
C GLU A 555 15.27 -12.23 23.63
N ILE A 556 14.26 -12.65 22.86
CA ILE A 556 13.34 -11.74 22.17
C ILE A 556 12.49 -10.97 23.19
N ILE A 557 11.99 -11.65 24.23
CA ILE A 557 11.24 -11.00 25.31
C ILE A 557 12.11 -9.96 26.03
N GLN A 558 13.38 -10.30 26.32
CA GLN A 558 14.32 -9.38 26.94
C GLN A 558 14.61 -8.16 26.05
N LYS A 559 14.75 -8.36 24.73
CA LYS A 559 14.93 -7.26 23.76
C LYS A 559 13.69 -6.38 23.66
N LEU A 560 12.47 -6.94 23.75
CA LEU A 560 11.22 -6.18 23.76
C LEU A 560 11.06 -5.33 25.03
N LYS A 561 11.59 -5.81 26.16
CA LYS A 561 11.56 -5.14 27.47
C LYS A 561 12.54 -3.96 27.57
N LYS A 562 13.65 -4.03 26.83
CA LYS A 562 14.69 -3.01 26.76
C LYS A 562 14.28 -1.89 25.80
#